data_AF-K1RL97-F1
#
_entry.id   AF-K1RL97-F1
#
_cell.length_a   1.000
_cell.length_b   1.000
_cell.length_c   1.000
_cell.angle_alpha   90.00
_cell.angle_beta   90.00
_cell.angle_gamma   90.00
#
_symmetry.space_group_name_H-M   'P 1'
#
loop_
_entity.id
_entity.type
_entity.pdbx_description
1 polymer ?
#
loop_
_entity_poly.entity_id
_entity_poly.type
_entity_poly.pdbx_seq_one_letter_code
_entity_poly.pdbx_strand_id
1 'polypeptide(L)'
;MKNSTKIAVNELVRLLGGTTWTRTTSSCTGKWSGTTDYGILIDGHIHLFVSNGMAGFEPRVREWIASFKTFQVKKDYYLELIREQARRDNATAISEGLYPVHVLDIGIVSPEASDGFYYFYPYVLIEVNGLRYKHLTSNFGCAIFRDFLAEWIKARNAKATTTAGGVDNPDFIFCNVRFDSRNGMYRIQ
;
A
#
# COMPACT_ATOMS: atom_id res chain seq x y z
N MET A 1 -3.97 -28.70 -3.27
CA MET A 1 -3.04 -27.61 -3.68
C MET A 1 -1.73 -28.25 -4.10
N LYS A 2 -1.12 -27.79 -5.22
CA LYS A 2 0.13 -28.34 -5.75
C LYS A 2 1.32 -28.02 -4.81
N ASN A 3 2.39 -28.81 -4.89
CA ASN A 3 3.59 -28.57 -4.06
C ASN A 3 4.25 -27.22 -4.38
N SER A 4 4.30 -26.85 -5.68
CA SER A 4 4.79 -25.54 -6.14
C SER A 4 4.07 -24.37 -5.46
N THR A 5 2.75 -24.47 -5.32
CA THR A 5 1.92 -23.46 -4.68
C THR A 5 2.24 -23.35 -3.20
N LYS A 6 2.42 -24.47 -2.49
CA LYS A 6 2.80 -24.45 -1.06
C LYS A 6 4.15 -23.78 -0.85
N ILE A 7 5.14 -24.08 -1.71
CA ILE A 7 6.46 -23.44 -1.66
C ILE A 7 6.34 -21.92 -1.86
N ALA A 8 5.55 -21.49 -2.85
CA ALA A 8 5.32 -20.06 -3.08
C ALA A 8 4.65 -19.39 -1.86
N VAL A 9 3.62 -20.01 -1.28
CA VAL A 9 2.97 -19.44 -0.08
C VAL A 9 3.92 -19.40 1.11
N ASN A 10 4.73 -20.44 1.34
CA ASN A 10 5.76 -20.43 2.39
C ASN A 10 6.75 -19.26 2.22
N GLU A 11 7.19 -19.02 0.99
CA GLU A 11 8.09 -17.90 0.68
C GLU A 11 7.41 -16.55 0.94
N LEU A 12 6.17 -16.39 0.45
CA LEU A 12 5.38 -15.19 0.70
C LEU A 12 5.27 -14.95 2.21
N VAL A 13 4.75 -15.91 2.98
CA VAL A 13 4.58 -15.81 4.44
C VAL A 13 5.88 -15.38 5.15
N ARG A 14 7.01 -15.98 4.77
CA ARG A 14 8.33 -15.61 5.32
C ARG A 14 8.74 -14.17 4.99
N LEU A 15 8.51 -13.71 3.75
CA LEU A 15 8.82 -12.32 3.35
C LEU A 15 8.05 -11.29 4.18
N LEU A 16 6.89 -11.70 4.67
CA LEU A 16 5.95 -10.87 5.42
C LEU A 16 6.15 -10.98 6.93
N GLY A 17 7.22 -11.66 7.37
CA GLY A 17 7.48 -11.90 8.78
C GLY A 17 6.50 -12.87 9.46
N GLY A 18 5.64 -13.56 8.70
CA GLY A 18 4.77 -14.59 9.22
C GLY A 18 5.48 -15.94 9.38
N THR A 19 4.92 -16.83 10.21
CA THR A 19 5.54 -18.13 10.53
C THR A 19 4.75 -19.31 9.97
N THR A 20 3.43 -19.26 10.10
CA THR A 20 2.51 -20.34 9.78
C THR A 20 1.40 -19.84 8.87
N TRP A 21 0.79 -20.74 8.11
CA TRP A 21 -0.40 -20.40 7.33
C TRP A 21 -1.31 -21.60 7.13
N THR A 22 -2.60 -21.31 6.94
CA THR A 22 -3.58 -22.28 6.45
C THR A 22 -4.29 -21.72 5.22
N ARG A 23 -4.74 -22.60 4.33
CA ARG A 23 -5.57 -22.19 3.19
C ARG A 23 -6.99 -21.96 3.69
N THR A 24 -7.59 -20.84 3.31
CA THR A 24 -9.01 -20.55 3.54
C THR A 24 -9.81 -20.62 2.26
N THR A 25 -11.09 -20.92 2.39
CA THR A 25 -12.05 -20.97 1.29
C THR A 25 -13.40 -20.46 1.74
N SER A 26 -14.04 -19.62 0.93
CA SER A 26 -15.43 -19.20 1.15
C SER A 26 -16.22 -19.27 -0.15
N SER A 27 -17.40 -19.90 -0.10
CA SER A 27 -18.33 -19.89 -1.22
C SER A 27 -18.88 -18.47 -1.42
N CYS A 28 -18.81 -17.97 -2.64
CA CYS A 28 -19.32 -16.65 -2.95
C CYS A 28 -20.85 -16.66 -3.06
N THR A 29 -21.49 -15.52 -2.80
CA THR A 29 -22.95 -15.38 -2.82
C THR A 29 -23.40 -14.30 -3.81
N GLY A 30 -24.71 -14.18 -4.05
CA GLY A 30 -25.28 -13.16 -4.94
C GLY A 30 -24.82 -13.31 -6.39
N LYS A 31 -24.36 -12.19 -7.00
CA LYS A 31 -23.88 -12.16 -8.39
C LYS A 31 -22.67 -13.07 -8.65
N TRP A 32 -21.97 -13.50 -7.59
CA TRP A 32 -20.79 -14.35 -7.65
C TRP A 32 -21.10 -15.80 -7.26
N SER A 33 -22.37 -16.15 -7.05
CA SER A 33 -22.80 -17.52 -6.71
C SER A 33 -22.25 -18.54 -7.70
N GLY A 34 -21.78 -19.68 -7.20
CA GLY A 34 -21.12 -20.72 -7.99
C GLY A 34 -19.60 -20.54 -8.10
N THR A 35 -19.03 -19.47 -7.55
CA THR A 35 -17.58 -19.30 -7.42
C THR A 35 -17.10 -19.51 -5.99
N THR A 36 -15.78 -19.61 -5.80
CA THR A 36 -15.16 -19.83 -4.50
C THR A 36 -13.96 -18.92 -4.36
N ASP A 37 -13.96 -18.13 -3.30
CA ASP A 37 -12.81 -17.32 -2.91
C ASP A 37 -11.81 -18.19 -2.16
N TYR A 38 -10.55 -18.06 -2.54
CA TYR A 38 -9.43 -18.75 -1.93
C TYR A 38 -8.52 -17.73 -1.26
N GLY A 39 -8.12 -18.04 -0.03
CA GLY A 39 -7.26 -17.19 0.76
C GLY A 39 -6.17 -17.96 1.50
N ILE A 40 -5.36 -17.19 2.24
CA ILE A 40 -4.41 -17.68 3.23
C ILE A 40 -4.69 -17.00 4.56
N LEU A 41 -4.69 -17.76 5.65
CA LEU A 41 -4.73 -17.26 7.02
C LEU A 41 -3.32 -17.39 7.60
N ILE A 42 -2.63 -16.26 7.73
CA ILE A 42 -1.26 -16.21 8.28
C ILE A 42 -1.36 -16.09 9.80
N ASP A 43 -0.60 -16.94 10.49
CA ASP A 43 -0.46 -16.98 11.96
C ASP A 43 -1.80 -17.00 12.73
N GLY A 44 -2.84 -17.53 12.09
CA GLY A 44 -4.17 -17.68 12.69
C GLY A 44 -4.98 -16.39 12.79
N HIS A 45 -4.47 -15.23 12.36
CA HIS A 45 -5.16 -13.94 12.58
C HIS A 45 -5.18 -13.01 11.36
N ILE A 46 -4.31 -13.19 10.37
CA ILE A 46 -4.32 -12.35 9.16
C ILE A 46 -4.93 -13.10 7.99
N HIS A 47 -6.15 -12.73 7.62
CA HIS A 47 -6.84 -13.32 6.47
C HIS A 47 -6.56 -12.54 5.18
N LEU A 48 -6.04 -13.24 4.18
CA LEU A 48 -5.70 -12.66 2.88
C LEU A 48 -6.44 -13.36 1.78
N PHE A 49 -7.31 -12.62 1.11
CA PHE A 49 -7.92 -13.07 -0.12
C PHE A 49 -6.88 -13.10 -1.25
N VAL A 50 -6.73 -14.24 -1.92
CA VAL A 50 -5.77 -14.43 -3.02
C VAL A 50 -6.46 -14.38 -4.37
N SER A 51 -7.46 -15.23 -4.59
CA SER A 51 -8.12 -15.33 -5.88
C SER A 51 -9.51 -15.93 -5.79
N ASN A 52 -10.36 -15.55 -6.74
CA ASN A 52 -11.58 -16.29 -7.04
C ASN A 52 -11.21 -17.47 -7.95
N GLY A 53 -11.46 -18.70 -7.49
CA GLY A 53 -11.00 -19.92 -8.13
C GLY A 53 -9.51 -20.23 -7.93
N MET A 54 -9.13 -21.50 -8.14
CA MET A 54 -7.74 -21.97 -7.92
C MET A 54 -6.78 -21.64 -9.06
N ALA A 55 -7.27 -21.35 -10.26
CA ALA A 55 -6.42 -21.12 -11.43
C ALA A 55 -5.49 -19.90 -11.26
N GLY A 56 -6.00 -18.82 -10.65
CA GLY A 56 -5.25 -17.59 -10.41
C GLY A 56 -4.44 -17.57 -9.11
N PHE A 57 -4.56 -18.59 -8.25
CA PHE A 57 -4.03 -18.55 -6.89
C PHE A 57 -2.49 -18.47 -6.87
N GLU A 58 -1.81 -19.42 -7.51
CA GLU A 58 -0.34 -19.44 -7.52
C GLU A 58 0.25 -18.26 -8.32
N PRO A 59 -0.26 -17.89 -9.50
CA PRO A 59 0.19 -16.68 -10.21
C PRO A 59 0.13 -15.42 -9.34
N ARG A 60 -0.97 -15.21 -8.60
CA ARG A 60 -1.13 -14.06 -7.71
C ARG A 60 -0.13 -14.06 -6.55
N VAL A 61 0.08 -15.21 -5.91
CA VAL A 61 1.09 -15.34 -4.85
C VAL A 61 2.49 -14.99 -5.39
N ARG A 62 2.84 -15.46 -6.59
CA ARG A 62 4.13 -15.17 -7.22
C ARG A 62 4.29 -13.70 -7.62
N GLU A 63 3.22 -13.08 -8.10
CA GLU A 63 3.15 -11.63 -8.38
C GLU A 63 3.47 -10.81 -7.12
N TRP A 64 2.88 -11.17 -5.98
CA TRP A 64 3.15 -10.50 -4.70
C TRP A 64 4.58 -10.71 -4.21
N ILE A 65 5.13 -11.92 -4.31
CA ILE A 65 6.53 -12.20 -3.97
C ILE A 65 7.47 -11.32 -4.80
N ALA A 66 7.23 -11.24 -6.11
CA ALA A 66 8.03 -10.41 -7.00
C ALA A 66 7.95 -8.93 -6.60
N SER A 67 6.74 -8.42 -6.35
CA SER A 67 6.49 -7.04 -5.93
C SER A 67 7.22 -6.70 -4.62
N PHE A 68 7.17 -7.60 -3.63
CA PHE A 68 7.84 -7.41 -2.35
C PHE A 68 9.37 -7.40 -2.49
N LYS A 69 9.94 -8.32 -3.28
CA LYS A 69 11.38 -8.34 -3.55
C LYS A 69 11.83 -7.09 -4.30
N THR A 70 11.05 -6.63 -5.29
CA THR A 70 11.31 -5.38 -5.98
C THR A 70 11.30 -4.20 -5.02
N PHE A 71 10.31 -4.13 -4.12
CA PHE A 71 10.29 -3.12 -3.07
C PHE A 71 11.54 -3.16 -2.19
N GLN A 72 11.96 -4.34 -1.72
CA GLN A 72 13.17 -4.47 -0.90
C GLN A 72 14.43 -3.98 -1.62
N VAL A 73 14.58 -4.26 -2.92
CA VAL A 73 15.72 -3.82 -3.72
C VAL A 73 15.67 -2.32 -4.01
N LYS A 74 14.48 -1.76 -4.27
CA LYS A 74 14.30 -0.38 -4.72
C LYS A 74 13.87 0.58 -3.60
N LYS A 75 13.85 0.14 -2.34
CA LYS A 75 13.35 0.94 -1.19
C LYS A 75 13.99 2.33 -1.16
N ASP A 76 15.31 2.40 -1.20
CA ASP A 76 16.02 3.68 -1.10
C ASP A 76 15.76 4.56 -2.32
N TYR A 77 15.69 3.97 -3.52
CA TYR A 77 15.33 4.69 -4.74
C TYR A 77 13.93 5.31 -4.65
N TYR A 78 12.94 4.55 -4.21
CA TYR A 78 11.58 5.06 -4.04
C TYR A 78 11.53 6.15 -2.96
N LEU A 79 12.23 5.96 -1.85
CA LEU A 79 12.27 6.93 -0.76
C LEU A 79 12.83 8.26 -1.23
N GLU A 80 13.90 8.26 -2.03
CA GLU A 80 14.46 9.48 -2.63
C GLU A 80 13.52 10.15 -3.62
N LEU A 81 12.83 9.39 -4.49
CA LEU A 81 11.79 9.95 -5.36
C LEU A 81 10.68 10.65 -4.58
N ILE A 82 10.24 10.06 -3.47
CA ILE A 82 9.17 10.59 -2.64
C ILE A 82 9.64 11.84 -1.90
N ARG A 83 10.89 11.87 -1.42
CA ARG A 83 11.50 13.05 -0.80
C ARG A 83 11.63 14.21 -1.79
N GLU A 84 12.05 13.94 -3.02
CA GLU A 84 12.06 14.94 -4.10
C GLU A 84 10.66 15.49 -4.36
N GLN A 85 9.67 14.60 -4.49
CA GLN A 85 8.29 15.01 -4.69
C GLN A 85 7.75 15.85 -3.52
N ALA A 86 8.04 15.45 -2.28
CA ALA A 86 7.62 16.21 -1.10
C ALA A 86 8.27 17.61 -1.05
N ARG A 87 9.54 17.77 -1.46
CA ARG A 87 10.18 19.09 -1.57
C ARG A 87 9.44 19.99 -2.56
N ARG A 88 9.03 19.44 -3.71
CA ARG A 88 8.21 20.17 -4.69
C ARG A 88 6.85 20.54 -4.11
N ASP A 89 6.14 19.58 -3.52
CA ASP A 89 4.82 19.81 -2.93
C ASP A 89 4.86 20.84 -1.80
N ASN A 90 5.94 20.85 -0.99
CA ASN A 90 6.14 21.80 0.09
C ASN A 90 6.26 23.24 -0.42
N ALA A 91 6.88 23.46 -1.58
CA ALA A 91 6.93 24.80 -2.17
C ALA A 91 5.53 25.32 -2.49
N THR A 92 4.66 24.46 -3.04
CA THR A 92 3.24 24.80 -3.27
C THR A 92 2.47 24.95 -1.97
N ALA A 93 2.68 24.05 -1.00
CA ALA A 93 2.02 24.10 0.30
C ALA A 93 2.29 25.42 1.02
N ILE A 94 3.56 25.86 1.05
CA ILE A 94 3.96 27.14 1.66
C ILE A 94 3.26 28.32 0.95
N SER A 95 3.16 28.31 -0.38
CA SER A 95 2.47 29.36 -1.14
C SER A 95 0.96 29.43 -0.85
N GLU A 96 0.37 28.32 -0.38
CA GLU A 96 -1.03 28.20 0.01
C GLU A 96 -1.25 28.36 1.52
N GLY A 97 -0.19 28.60 2.31
CA GLY A 97 -0.28 28.69 3.77
C GLY A 97 -0.49 27.36 4.49
N LEU A 98 -0.14 26.24 3.84
CA LEU A 98 -0.24 24.87 4.37
C LEU A 98 1.08 24.40 4.98
N TYR A 99 1.04 23.36 5.80
CA TYR A 99 2.21 22.80 6.47
C TYR A 99 3.09 21.99 5.49
N PRO A 100 4.43 22.06 5.64
CA PRO A 100 5.32 21.18 4.91
C PRO A 100 5.23 19.73 5.42
N VAL A 101 5.49 18.80 4.52
CA VAL A 101 5.60 17.36 4.79
C VAL A 101 7.08 16.97 4.88
N HIS A 102 7.42 16.24 5.94
CA HIS A 102 8.70 15.55 6.07
C HIS A 102 8.52 14.05 5.84
N VAL A 103 9.21 13.52 4.83
CA VAL A 103 9.17 12.08 4.50
C VAL A 103 10.27 11.37 5.27
N LEU A 104 9.87 10.55 6.24
CA LEU A 104 10.79 9.89 7.17
C LEU A 104 11.27 8.54 6.64
N ASP A 105 10.35 7.68 6.21
CA ASP A 105 10.64 6.35 5.68
C ASP A 105 9.49 5.85 4.79
N ILE A 106 9.69 4.71 4.13
CA ILE A 106 8.65 3.91 3.50
C ILE A 106 8.70 2.47 4.00
N GLY A 107 7.55 1.81 4.03
CA GLY A 107 7.45 0.44 4.48
C GLY A 107 6.29 -0.28 3.85
N ILE A 108 6.10 -1.53 4.24
CA ILE A 108 4.91 -2.32 3.96
C ILE A 108 4.26 -2.62 5.31
N VAL A 109 2.93 -2.52 5.42
CA VAL A 109 2.21 -2.57 6.71
C VAL A 109 2.38 -3.91 7.48
N SER A 110 2.99 -4.93 6.88
CA SER A 110 3.16 -6.24 7.53
C SER A 110 4.28 -6.22 8.58
N PRO A 111 4.09 -6.78 9.80
CA PRO A 111 2.89 -7.47 10.33
C PRO A 111 1.96 -6.57 11.17
N GLU A 112 2.10 -5.25 11.11
CA GLU A 112 1.45 -4.28 12.00
C GLU A 112 -0.07 -4.14 11.74
N ALA A 113 -0.58 -4.50 10.56
CA ALA A 113 -2.01 -4.46 10.25
C ALA A 113 -2.78 -5.65 10.82
N SER A 114 -3.90 -5.38 11.48
CA SER A 114 -4.94 -6.37 11.79
C SER A 114 -5.96 -6.54 10.66
N ASP A 115 -6.06 -5.58 9.74
CA ASP A 115 -6.93 -5.64 8.58
C ASP A 115 -6.18 -6.22 7.37
N GLY A 116 -6.62 -7.38 6.90
CA GLY A 116 -6.10 -8.05 5.72
C GLY A 116 -6.16 -7.21 4.44
N PHE A 117 -7.02 -6.19 4.38
CA PHE A 117 -7.06 -5.24 3.27
C PHE A 117 -5.81 -4.36 3.22
N TYR A 118 -5.33 -3.84 4.37
CA TYR A 118 -4.12 -3.00 4.43
C TYR A 118 -2.85 -3.83 4.56
N TYR A 119 -2.97 -5.09 4.98
CA TYR A 119 -1.88 -6.02 5.01
C TYR A 119 -1.24 -6.13 3.61
N PHE A 120 0.07 -5.90 3.52
CA PHE A 120 0.87 -5.78 2.29
C PHE A 120 0.88 -4.46 1.55
N TYR A 121 0.13 -3.45 1.98
CA TYR A 121 0.17 -2.18 1.28
C TYR A 121 1.47 -1.43 1.60
N PRO A 122 2.14 -0.85 0.59
CA PRO A 122 3.24 0.07 0.83
C PRO A 122 2.72 1.38 1.42
N TYR A 123 3.36 1.89 2.46
CA TYR A 123 3.06 3.17 3.09
C TYR A 123 4.26 4.11 3.06
N VAL A 124 3.98 5.39 3.29
CA VAL A 124 5.00 6.40 3.58
C VAL A 124 4.81 6.91 5.00
N LEU A 125 5.87 6.85 5.79
CA LEU A 125 5.91 7.45 7.12
C LEU A 125 6.24 8.93 6.95
N ILE A 126 5.30 9.78 7.32
CA ILE A 126 5.45 11.23 7.20
C ILE A 126 5.28 11.92 8.55
N GLU A 127 5.82 13.12 8.64
CA GLU A 127 5.54 14.09 9.69
C GLU A 127 4.97 15.37 9.06
N VAL A 128 3.87 15.85 9.60
CA VAL A 128 3.20 17.10 9.21
C VAL A 128 2.77 17.82 10.48
N ASN A 129 3.22 19.06 10.68
CA ASN A 129 2.87 19.87 11.84
C ASN A 129 3.08 19.14 13.19
N GLY A 130 4.20 18.43 13.34
CA GLY A 130 4.52 17.62 14.52
C GLY A 130 3.74 16.30 14.65
N LEU A 131 2.80 16.00 13.75
CA LEU A 131 2.08 14.73 13.71
C LEU A 131 2.78 13.74 12.80
N ARG A 132 3.27 12.65 13.39
CA ARG A 132 3.91 11.54 12.67
C ARG A 132 2.95 10.36 12.49
N TYR A 133 2.77 9.91 11.25
CA TYR A 133 1.89 8.78 10.94
C TYR A 133 2.23 8.11 9.62
N LYS A 134 1.73 6.89 9.42
CA LYS A 134 1.82 6.16 8.17
C LYS A 134 0.70 6.61 7.25
N HIS A 135 1.06 7.30 6.19
CA HIS A 135 0.14 7.76 5.16
C HIS A 135 0.02 6.73 4.04
N LEU A 136 -1.21 6.52 3.57
CA LEU A 136 -1.52 5.57 2.50
C LEU A 136 -2.66 6.10 1.63
N THR A 137 -2.48 5.99 0.32
CA THR A 137 -3.58 6.03 -0.66
C THR A 137 -3.45 4.86 -1.61
N SER A 138 -4.58 4.35 -2.14
CA SER A 138 -4.58 3.17 -3.01
C SER A 138 -3.71 3.37 -4.26
N ASN A 139 -3.73 4.57 -4.85
CA ASN A 139 -2.94 4.87 -6.05
C ASN A 139 -1.45 4.94 -5.77
N PHE A 140 -1.05 5.55 -4.65
CA PHE A 140 0.35 5.63 -4.24
C PHE A 140 0.90 4.24 -3.89
N GLY A 141 0.17 3.47 -3.08
CA GLY A 141 0.54 2.09 -2.74
C GLY A 141 0.68 1.23 -3.99
N CYS A 142 -0.25 1.35 -4.94
CA CYS A 142 -0.18 0.66 -6.24
C CYS A 142 1.06 1.05 -7.06
N ALA A 143 1.42 2.34 -7.08
CA ALA A 143 2.58 2.86 -7.80
C ALA A 143 3.90 2.27 -7.30
N ILE A 144 4.05 2.12 -5.98
CA ILE A 144 5.20 1.43 -5.37
C ILE A 144 5.14 -0.07 -5.66
N PHE A 145 4.00 -0.69 -5.38
CA PHE A 145 3.85 -2.14 -5.43
C PHE A 145 4.08 -2.72 -6.83
N ARG A 146 3.65 -2.00 -7.88
CA ARG A 146 3.81 -2.40 -9.28
C ARG A 146 5.02 -1.76 -9.97
N ASP A 147 5.92 -1.13 -9.21
CA ASP A 147 7.17 -0.53 -9.71
C ASP A 147 6.97 0.48 -10.87
N PHE A 148 6.11 1.48 -10.68
CA PHE A 148 5.91 2.58 -11.63
C PHE A 148 5.81 3.95 -10.95
N LEU A 149 6.44 4.09 -9.77
CA LEU A 149 6.34 5.29 -8.94
C LEU A 149 6.81 6.56 -9.68
N ALA A 150 7.90 6.47 -10.45
CA ALA A 150 8.45 7.62 -11.17
C ALA A 150 7.47 8.14 -12.25
N GLU A 151 6.89 7.23 -13.03
CA GLU A 151 5.90 7.52 -14.05
C GLU A 151 4.62 8.09 -13.44
N TRP A 152 4.20 7.52 -12.31
CA TRP A 152 3.04 8.00 -11.57
C TRP A 152 3.26 9.42 -11.03
N ILE A 153 4.41 9.71 -10.42
CA ILE A 153 4.78 11.06 -9.95
C ILE A 153 4.78 12.04 -11.13
N LYS A 154 5.40 11.68 -12.26
CA LYS A 154 5.41 12.51 -13.48
C LYS A 154 3.98 12.80 -13.96
N ALA A 155 3.12 11.80 -14.01
CA ALA A 155 1.72 11.94 -14.43
C ALA A 155 0.89 12.78 -13.45
N ARG A 156 1.16 12.68 -12.14
CA ARG A 156 0.55 13.54 -11.10
C ARG A 156 0.97 14.99 -11.27
N ASN A 157 2.26 15.23 -11.52
CA ASN A 157 2.84 16.56 -11.70
C ASN A 157 2.42 17.27 -12.99
N ALA A 158 1.87 16.55 -13.96
CA ALA A 158 1.31 17.12 -15.20
C ALA A 158 -0.12 17.65 -15.04
N LYS A 159 -0.72 17.55 -13.85
CA LYS A 159 -2.08 17.98 -13.54
C LYS A 159 -2.06 19.07 -12.46
N ALA A 160 -3.12 19.86 -12.40
CA ALA A 160 -3.31 20.80 -11.29
C ALA A 160 -3.40 20.05 -9.95
N THR A 161 -2.96 20.69 -8.87
CA THR A 161 -3.10 20.17 -7.51
C THR A 161 -4.58 20.03 -7.15
N THR A 162 -4.97 18.84 -6.72
CA THR A 162 -6.36 18.50 -6.36
C THR A 162 -6.51 18.29 -4.87
N THR A 163 -7.72 18.39 -4.33
CA THR A 163 -8.00 18.00 -2.93
C THR A 163 -8.47 16.55 -2.87
N ALA A 164 -8.01 15.81 -1.86
CA ALA A 164 -8.43 14.43 -1.63
C ALA A 164 -9.95 14.35 -1.33
N GLY A 165 -10.57 13.22 -1.69
CA GLY A 165 -12.00 13.04 -1.44
C GLY A 165 -12.33 13.03 0.06
N GLY A 166 -13.38 13.73 0.47
CA GLY A 166 -13.75 13.82 1.89
C GLY A 166 -12.80 14.68 2.74
N VAL A 167 -11.98 15.52 2.10
CA VAL A 167 -11.18 16.55 2.76
C VAL A 167 -11.74 17.92 2.42
N ASP A 168 -12.28 18.61 3.43
CA ASP A 168 -12.82 19.96 3.27
C ASP A 168 -11.79 21.04 3.64
N ASN A 169 -10.99 20.80 4.67
CA ASN A 169 -10.02 21.76 5.22
C ASN A 169 -8.60 21.16 5.18
N PRO A 170 -7.97 21.11 4.00
CA PRO A 170 -6.62 20.57 3.88
C PRO A 170 -5.60 21.45 4.61
N ASP A 171 -4.55 20.82 5.11
CA ASP A 171 -3.45 21.48 5.82
C ASP A 171 -2.06 21.01 5.33
N PHE A 172 -1.97 20.08 4.36
CA PHE A 172 -0.71 19.74 3.67
C PHE A 172 -0.93 19.25 2.23
N ILE A 173 0.15 19.19 1.44
CA ILE A 173 0.17 18.62 0.09
C ILE A 173 1.13 17.44 0.05
N PHE A 174 0.70 16.32 -0.53
CA PHE A 174 1.56 15.18 -0.80
C PHE A 174 1.20 14.53 -2.14
N CYS A 175 2.22 14.29 -2.97
CA CYS A 175 2.08 13.79 -4.34
C CYS A 175 1.08 14.59 -5.19
N ASN A 176 1.18 15.92 -5.10
CA ASN A 176 0.30 16.88 -5.79
C ASN A 176 -1.19 16.72 -5.44
N VAL A 177 -1.49 16.34 -4.19
CA VAL A 177 -2.85 16.23 -3.63
C VAL A 177 -2.89 16.86 -2.25
N ARG A 178 -3.91 17.67 -1.97
CA ARG A 178 -4.16 18.27 -0.66
C ARG A 178 -4.86 17.30 0.28
N PHE A 179 -4.39 17.23 1.51
CA PHE A 179 -4.88 16.35 2.57
C PHE A 179 -5.02 17.11 3.88
N ASP A 180 -5.70 16.49 4.85
CA ASP A 180 -5.85 16.99 6.22
C ASP A 180 -5.15 16.04 7.19
N SER A 181 -4.10 16.55 7.87
CA SER A 181 -3.29 15.84 8.85
C SER A 181 -4.03 15.55 10.14
N ARG A 182 -5.27 15.98 10.30
CA ARG A 182 -6.15 15.60 11.42
C ARG A 182 -7.10 14.48 11.02
N ASN A 183 -7.37 14.33 9.72
CA ASN A 183 -8.26 13.30 9.19
C ASN A 183 -7.58 11.91 9.27
N GLY A 184 -8.29 10.94 9.85
CA GLY A 184 -7.82 9.55 9.98
C GLY A 184 -7.93 8.73 8.69
N MET A 185 -8.68 9.19 7.68
CA MET A 185 -9.04 8.41 6.48
C MET A 185 -7.84 7.93 5.67
N TYR A 186 -6.75 8.72 5.64
CA TYR A 186 -5.54 8.41 4.87
C TYR A 186 -4.38 7.97 5.77
N ARG A 187 -4.70 7.46 6.95
CA ARG A 187 -3.73 6.94 7.91
C ARG A 187 -3.97 5.47 8.11
N ILE A 188 -2.88 4.72 8.19
CA ILE A 188 -2.94 3.35 8.71
C ILE A 188 -3.00 3.48 10.24
N GLN A 189 -4.03 2.88 10.84
CA GLN A 189 -4.20 2.78 12.29
C GLN A 189 -3.23 1.76 12.88
#